data_AF-A0AAD7K0X0-F1
#
_entry.id   AF-A0AAD7K0X0-F1
#
_cell.length_a   1.000
_cell.length_b   1.000
_cell.length_c   1.000
_cell.angle_alpha   90.00
_cell.angle_beta   90.00
_cell.angle_gamma   90.00
#
_symmetry.space_group_name_H-M   'P 1'
#
loop_
_entity.id
_entity.type
_entity.pdbx_description
1 polymer ?
#
loop_
_entity_poly.entity_id
_entity_poly.type
_entity_poly.pdbx_seq_one_letter_code
_entity_poly.pdbx_strand_id
1 'polypeptide(L)'
;MTVERATTYHNFLKSWVEGLTVHHPHTLNHAKRPNVHVVFHIYDFLLLFGPVISWWCFPFERIIGFLQKINTANHIGGELEGTLTKSFLRGANLRRWLRRSDCPEIIKQFKAIFDRAFAPQSERAGTSPPLVRDSNHAHYMFNGTNFSCALMHLGNSLVLYYPSTSASEPIAGSIEKIISRGDKTSFIIRCQAPLPTGQFDPFLRYYPYFPAQTYSTKMQNTTDTVHPSMILSHGARFEFSEDRAVVLNLSRS
;
A
#
# COMPACT_ATOMS: atom_id res chain seq x y z
N MET A 1 -15.86 -38.20 8.29
CA MET A 1 -17.23 -37.62 8.38
C MET A 1 -18.18 -38.78 8.64
N THR A 2 -19.15 -38.64 9.54
CA THR A 2 -20.16 -39.69 9.83
C THR A 2 -21.51 -39.26 9.24
N VAL A 3 -22.32 -40.21 8.79
CA VAL A 3 -23.67 -39.94 8.24
C VAL A 3 -24.52 -39.15 9.23
N GLU A 4 -24.49 -39.53 10.52
CA GLU A 4 -25.20 -38.83 11.59
C GLU A 4 -24.87 -37.33 11.61
N ARG A 5 -23.59 -36.97 11.73
CA ARG A 5 -23.14 -35.57 11.73
C ARG A 5 -23.53 -34.80 10.46
N ALA A 6 -23.49 -35.43 9.29
CA ALA A 6 -23.93 -34.79 8.05
C ALA A 6 -25.44 -34.50 8.07
N THR A 7 -26.24 -35.48 8.49
CA THR A 7 -27.70 -35.33 8.63
C THR A 7 -28.05 -34.26 9.66
N THR A 8 -27.36 -34.24 10.81
CA THR A 8 -27.53 -33.21 11.84
C THR A 8 -27.22 -31.82 11.30
N TYR A 9 -26.12 -31.64 10.56
CA TYR A 9 -25.79 -30.38 9.89
C TYR A 9 -26.91 -29.92 8.96
N HIS A 10 -27.42 -30.82 8.12
CA HIS A 10 -28.48 -30.50 7.17
C HIS A 10 -29.77 -30.09 7.88
N ASN A 11 -30.15 -30.79 8.94
CA ASN A 11 -31.34 -30.49 9.73
C ASN A 11 -31.24 -29.12 10.43
N PHE A 12 -30.10 -28.81 11.05
CA PHE A 12 -29.89 -27.51 11.68
C PHE A 12 -29.85 -26.37 10.67
N LEU A 13 -29.21 -26.58 9.52
CA LEU A 13 -29.20 -25.59 8.44
C LEU A 13 -30.63 -25.30 7.94
N LYS A 14 -31.43 -26.35 7.71
CA LYS A 14 -32.84 -26.20 7.33
C LYS A 14 -33.63 -25.40 8.36
N SER A 15 -33.54 -25.79 9.63
CA SER A 15 -34.22 -25.09 10.73
C SER A 15 -33.81 -23.63 10.83
N TRP A 16 -32.52 -23.33 10.64
CA TRP A 16 -32.03 -21.95 10.61
C TRP A 16 -32.61 -21.15 9.45
N VAL A 17 -32.61 -21.70 8.22
CA VAL A 17 -33.16 -21.01 7.04
C VAL A 17 -34.67 -20.78 7.17
N GLU A 18 -35.41 -21.76 7.68
CA GLU A 18 -36.85 -21.61 7.94
C GLU A 18 -37.12 -20.59 9.05
N GLY A 19 -36.27 -20.53 10.07
CA GLY A 19 -36.36 -19.54 11.15
C GLY A 19 -36.04 -18.10 10.73
N LEU A 20 -35.29 -17.89 9.64
CA LEU A 20 -34.96 -16.54 9.15
C LEU A 20 -36.21 -15.73 8.81
N THR A 21 -37.23 -16.34 8.20
CA THR A 21 -38.46 -15.62 7.84
C THR A 21 -39.33 -15.32 9.06
N VAL A 22 -39.24 -16.15 10.11
CA VAL A 22 -39.96 -15.96 11.37
C VAL A 22 -39.36 -14.82 12.19
N HIS A 23 -38.03 -14.85 12.40
CA HIS A 23 -37.33 -13.86 13.23
C HIS A 23 -36.96 -12.59 12.46
N HIS A 24 -36.83 -12.67 11.14
CA HIS A 24 -36.49 -11.55 10.26
C HIS A 24 -37.42 -11.49 9.04
N PRO A 25 -38.70 -11.08 9.22
CA PRO A 25 -39.71 -11.11 8.16
C PRO A 25 -39.37 -10.34 6.89
N HIS A 26 -38.55 -9.30 7.00
CA HIS A 26 -38.06 -8.54 5.84
C HIS A 26 -37.30 -9.40 4.82
N THR A 27 -36.75 -10.55 5.23
CA THR A 27 -36.04 -11.49 4.35
C THR A 27 -36.96 -12.18 3.32
N LEU A 28 -38.28 -12.20 3.54
CA LEU A 28 -39.25 -12.72 2.56
C LEU A 28 -39.22 -11.97 1.23
N ASN A 29 -38.90 -10.68 1.27
CA ASN A 29 -38.83 -9.82 0.10
C ASN A 29 -37.44 -9.83 -0.56
N HIS A 30 -36.46 -10.51 0.03
CA HIS A 30 -35.11 -10.59 -0.52
C HIS A 30 -34.99 -11.72 -1.54
N ALA A 31 -34.23 -11.48 -2.60
CA ALA A 31 -33.85 -12.55 -3.53
C ALA A 31 -33.11 -13.67 -2.78
N LYS A 32 -33.49 -14.92 -3.07
CA LYS A 32 -32.83 -16.10 -2.50
C LYS A 32 -31.34 -16.05 -2.82
N ARG A 33 -30.51 -16.04 -1.78
CA ARG A 33 -29.05 -15.93 -1.92
C ARG A 33 -28.49 -17.25 -2.46
N PRO A 34 -27.68 -17.24 -3.54
CA PRO A 34 -27.04 -18.45 -4.06
C PRO A 34 -26.22 -19.19 -3.00
N ASN A 35 -25.55 -18.47 -2.09
CA ASN A 35 -24.78 -19.07 -1.00
C ASN A 35 -25.66 -19.92 -0.07
N VAL A 36 -26.91 -19.48 0.20
CA VAL A 36 -27.88 -20.24 1.01
C VAL A 36 -28.39 -21.46 0.26
N HIS A 37 -28.40 -21.46 -1.08
CA HIS A 37 -28.67 -22.67 -1.85
C HIS A 37 -27.47 -23.64 -1.83
N VAL A 38 -26.26 -23.13 -2.10
CA VAL A 38 -25.03 -23.92 -2.19
C VAL A 38 -24.66 -24.59 -0.86
N VAL A 39 -24.93 -23.95 0.28
CA VAL A 39 -24.65 -24.50 1.62
C VAL A 39 -25.46 -25.77 1.94
N PHE A 40 -26.59 -26.01 1.27
CA PHE A 40 -27.32 -27.29 1.37
C PHE A 40 -26.57 -28.44 0.69
N HIS A 41 -25.93 -28.19 -0.46
CA HIS A 41 -25.12 -29.20 -1.17
C HIS A 41 -23.85 -29.59 -0.42
N ILE A 42 -23.44 -28.83 0.61
CA ILE A 42 -22.35 -29.24 1.51
C ILE A 42 -22.68 -30.58 2.18
N TYR A 43 -23.94 -30.88 2.47
CA TYR A 43 -24.35 -32.20 2.98
C TYR A 43 -23.90 -33.33 2.05
N ASP A 44 -24.24 -33.23 0.76
CA ASP A 44 -23.89 -34.23 -0.24
C ASP A 44 -22.37 -34.35 -0.38
N PHE A 45 -21.67 -33.22 -0.38
CA PHE A 45 -20.21 -33.22 -0.47
C PHE A 45 -19.53 -33.80 0.76
N LEU A 46 -20.07 -33.58 1.96
CA LEU A 46 -19.56 -34.16 3.20
C LEU A 46 -19.68 -35.69 3.21
N LEU A 47 -20.73 -36.24 2.59
CA LEU A 47 -20.92 -37.68 2.43
C LEU A 47 -20.00 -38.27 1.34
N LEU A 48 -19.88 -37.58 0.20
CA LEU A 48 -19.10 -38.07 -0.94
C LEU A 48 -17.59 -37.94 -0.74
N PHE A 49 -17.14 -36.82 -0.19
CA PHE A 49 -15.72 -36.46 -0.13
C PHE A 49 -15.17 -36.30 1.30
N GLY A 50 -16.05 -36.33 2.31
CA GLY A 50 -15.67 -36.09 3.70
C GLY A 50 -15.47 -34.60 4.01
N PRO A 51 -14.84 -34.28 5.15
CA PRO A 51 -14.53 -32.90 5.53
C PRO A 51 -13.31 -32.44 4.72
N VAL A 52 -13.55 -31.91 3.52
CA VAL A 52 -12.49 -31.49 2.62
C VAL A 52 -12.11 -30.05 2.91
N ILE A 53 -10.96 -29.89 3.55
CA ILE A 53 -10.38 -28.57 3.83
C ILE A 53 -10.17 -27.78 2.53
N SER A 54 -9.85 -28.41 1.39
CA SER A 54 -9.52 -27.73 0.14
C SER A 54 -10.67 -26.96 -0.54
N TRP A 55 -11.89 -26.95 0.00
CA TRP A 55 -12.97 -26.07 -0.49
C TRP A 55 -12.85 -24.63 -0.02
N TRP A 56 -12.01 -24.35 0.97
CA TRP A 56 -11.76 -22.97 1.39
C TRP A 56 -10.90 -22.20 0.37
N CYS A 57 -11.30 -20.98 0.04
CA CYS A 57 -10.47 -20.10 -0.80
C CYS A 57 -9.29 -19.49 -0.02
N PHE A 58 -9.27 -19.62 1.31
CA PHE A 58 -8.33 -18.93 2.19
C PHE A 58 -6.83 -19.17 1.87
N PRO A 59 -6.35 -20.40 1.57
CA PRO A 59 -4.97 -20.58 1.15
C PRO A 59 -4.66 -19.88 -0.18
N PHE A 60 -5.60 -19.88 -1.12
CA PHE A 60 -5.45 -19.22 -2.42
C PHE A 60 -5.42 -17.71 -2.26
N GLU A 61 -6.32 -17.14 -1.46
CA GLU A 61 -6.32 -15.70 -1.12
C GLU A 61 -4.99 -15.26 -0.50
N ARG A 62 -4.45 -16.08 0.42
CA ARG A 62 -3.12 -15.82 1.00
C ARG A 62 -2.02 -15.85 -0.05
N ILE A 63 -2.04 -16.80 -0.97
CA ILE A 63 -1.08 -16.89 -2.07
C ILE A 63 -1.21 -15.67 -2.99
N ILE A 64 -2.43 -15.28 -3.36
CA ILE A 64 -2.70 -14.10 -4.19
C ILE A 64 -2.14 -12.84 -3.51
N GLY A 65 -2.41 -12.64 -2.22
CA GLY A 65 -1.88 -11.51 -1.47
C GLY A 65 -0.35 -11.50 -1.35
N PHE A 66 0.29 -12.67 -1.37
CA PHE A 66 1.76 -12.76 -1.48
C PHE A 66 2.24 -12.37 -2.89
N LEU A 67 1.59 -12.89 -3.94
CA LEU A 67 1.95 -12.61 -5.34
C LEU A 67 1.80 -11.12 -5.69
N GLN A 68 0.74 -10.47 -5.21
CA GLN A 68 0.49 -9.03 -5.42
C GLN A 68 1.58 -8.13 -4.82
N LYS A 69 2.35 -8.62 -3.85
CA LYS A 69 3.44 -7.86 -3.20
C LYS A 69 4.79 -8.04 -3.90
N ILE A 70 4.88 -8.95 -4.87
CA ILE A 70 6.10 -9.13 -5.65
C ILE A 70 6.27 -7.88 -6.52
N ASN A 71 7.45 -7.27 -6.46
CA ASN A 71 7.78 -6.18 -7.37
C ASN A 71 7.95 -6.78 -8.78
N THR A 72 7.09 -6.35 -9.69
CA THR A 72 7.05 -6.84 -11.07
C THR A 72 7.72 -5.90 -12.05
N ALA A 73 8.32 -4.79 -11.58
CA ALA A 73 8.98 -3.78 -12.42
C ALA A 73 8.14 -3.31 -13.64
N ASN A 74 6.81 -3.31 -13.48
CA ASN A 74 5.83 -3.01 -14.53
C ASN A 74 5.87 -3.96 -15.75
N HIS A 75 6.35 -5.21 -15.60
CA HIS A 75 6.24 -6.22 -16.65
C HIS A 75 4.76 -6.52 -16.98
N ILE A 76 4.46 -6.71 -18.27
CA ILE A 76 3.11 -6.97 -18.81
C ILE A 76 3.13 -8.22 -19.68
N GLY A 77 2.06 -9.02 -19.64
CA GLY A 77 1.98 -10.30 -20.35
C GLY A 77 3.01 -11.30 -19.80
N GLY A 78 3.45 -12.27 -20.62
CA GLY A 78 4.25 -13.45 -20.20
C GLY A 78 5.44 -13.21 -19.26
N GLU A 79 6.04 -12.02 -19.30
CA GLU A 79 7.13 -11.62 -18.40
C GLU A 79 6.69 -11.44 -16.94
N LEU A 80 5.43 -11.00 -16.73
CA LEU A 80 4.79 -10.87 -15.43
C LEU A 80 4.67 -12.24 -14.76
N GLU A 81 4.05 -13.21 -15.43
CA GLU A 81 3.87 -14.56 -14.90
C GLU A 81 5.21 -15.24 -14.63
N GLY A 82 6.19 -15.03 -15.53
CA GLY A 82 7.57 -15.49 -15.34
C GLY A 82 8.22 -14.91 -14.08
N THR A 83 8.03 -13.60 -13.84
CA THR A 83 8.58 -12.89 -12.68
C THR A 83 7.92 -13.35 -11.38
N LEU A 84 6.59 -13.46 -11.37
CA LEU A 84 5.82 -13.96 -10.23
C LEU A 84 6.22 -15.40 -9.88
N THR A 85 6.29 -16.28 -10.88
CA THR A 85 6.65 -17.69 -10.70
C THR A 85 8.07 -17.84 -10.15
N LYS A 86 9.05 -17.17 -10.77
CA LYS A 86 10.45 -17.23 -10.32
C LYS A 86 10.60 -16.71 -8.89
N SER A 87 9.96 -15.59 -8.57
CA SER A 87 10.02 -14.99 -7.23
C SER A 87 9.35 -15.88 -6.18
N PHE A 88 8.20 -16.46 -6.49
CA PHE A 88 7.51 -17.41 -5.63
C PHE A 88 8.38 -18.65 -5.35
N LEU A 89 8.94 -19.26 -6.41
CA LEU A 89 9.79 -20.45 -6.30
C LEU A 89 11.07 -20.17 -5.51
N ARG A 90 11.72 -19.02 -5.72
CA ARG A 90 12.89 -18.59 -4.93
C ARG A 90 12.55 -18.50 -3.45
N GLY A 91 11.44 -17.84 -3.10
CA GLY A 91 10.98 -17.74 -1.71
C GLY A 91 10.62 -19.10 -1.11
N ALA A 92 9.97 -19.98 -1.88
CA ALA A 92 9.64 -21.34 -1.44
C ALA A 92 10.89 -22.19 -1.20
N ASN A 93 11.87 -22.14 -2.11
CA ASN A 93 13.14 -22.84 -1.97
C ASN A 93 13.94 -22.34 -0.77
N LEU A 94 13.97 -21.02 -0.52
CA LEU A 94 14.64 -20.46 0.65
C LEU A 94 13.96 -20.91 1.95
N ARG A 95 12.62 -20.82 2.04
CA ARG A 95 11.86 -21.34 3.21
C ARG A 95 12.09 -22.83 3.42
N ARG A 96 12.18 -23.61 2.35
CA ARG A 96 12.53 -25.04 2.42
C ARG A 96 13.92 -25.22 3.00
N TRP A 97 14.92 -24.49 2.50
CA TRP A 97 16.29 -24.53 3.01
C TRP A 97 16.39 -24.18 4.49
N LEU A 98 15.68 -23.14 4.93
CA LEU A 98 15.64 -22.69 6.32
C LEU A 98 15.00 -23.70 7.29
N ARG A 99 14.19 -24.63 6.79
CA ARG A 99 13.54 -25.67 7.59
C ARG A 99 14.35 -26.96 7.69
N ARG A 100 15.46 -27.08 6.98
CA ARG A 100 16.31 -28.27 7.04
C ARG A 100 17.19 -28.24 8.29
N SER A 101 17.46 -29.41 8.85
CA SER A 101 18.35 -29.57 10.01
C SER A 101 19.81 -29.21 9.68
N ASP A 102 20.23 -29.35 8.43
CA ASP A 102 21.57 -29.05 7.91
C ASP A 102 21.69 -27.65 7.30
N CYS A 103 20.77 -26.73 7.60
CA CYS A 103 20.81 -25.37 7.06
C CYS A 103 22.11 -24.66 7.48
N PRO A 104 22.93 -24.18 6.52
CA PRO A 104 24.16 -23.47 6.83
C PRO A 104 23.91 -22.24 7.70
N GLU A 105 24.80 -21.99 8.66
CA GLU A 105 24.60 -20.92 9.65
C GLU A 105 24.52 -19.53 9.01
N ILE A 106 25.25 -19.33 7.90
CA ILE A 106 25.16 -18.11 7.08
C ILE A 106 23.74 -17.86 6.55
N ILE A 107 23.01 -18.91 6.16
CA ILE A 107 21.63 -18.79 5.68
C ILE A 107 20.65 -18.53 6.84
N LYS A 108 20.92 -19.09 8.03
CA LYS A 108 20.15 -18.77 9.24
C LYS A 108 20.34 -17.32 9.69
N GLN A 109 21.54 -16.76 9.57
CA GLN A 109 21.77 -15.34 9.83
C GLN A 109 20.96 -14.46 8.88
N PHE A 110 20.86 -14.85 7.60
CA PHE A 110 19.98 -14.18 6.65
C PHE A 110 18.50 -14.35 6.97
N LYS A 111 18.07 -15.39 7.70
CA LYS A 111 16.66 -15.54 8.11
C LYS A 111 16.17 -14.34 8.91
N ALA A 112 16.95 -13.84 9.87
CA ALA A 112 16.56 -12.68 10.66
C ALA A 112 16.40 -11.42 9.78
N ILE A 113 17.29 -11.24 8.81
CA ILE A 113 17.23 -10.14 7.84
C ILE A 113 16.05 -10.31 6.89
N PHE A 114 15.79 -11.54 6.43
CA PHE A 114 14.72 -11.90 5.53
C PHE A 114 13.35 -11.71 6.19
N ASP A 115 13.18 -12.22 7.41
CA ASP A 115 11.96 -12.02 8.20
C ASP A 115 11.75 -10.52 8.43
N ARG A 116 12.80 -9.76 8.76
CA ARG A 116 12.69 -8.29 8.88
C ARG A 116 12.26 -7.60 7.57
N ALA A 117 12.78 -8.04 6.42
CA ALA A 117 12.48 -7.43 5.13
C ALA A 117 11.10 -7.82 4.57
N PHE A 118 10.68 -9.06 4.79
CA PHE A 118 9.53 -9.68 4.11
C PHE A 118 8.39 -10.13 5.04
N ALA A 119 8.52 -10.00 6.37
CA ALA A 119 7.41 -10.32 7.29
C ALA A 119 6.21 -9.39 7.06
N PRO A 120 4.98 -9.92 7.23
CA PRO A 120 3.77 -9.11 7.24
C PRO A 120 3.90 -7.97 8.26
N GLN A 121 3.37 -6.78 7.94
CA GLN A 121 3.38 -5.61 8.83
C GLN A 121 2.87 -5.91 10.25
N SER A 122 2.00 -6.92 10.41
CA SER A 122 1.46 -7.35 11.71
C SER A 122 2.49 -7.95 12.68
N GLU A 123 3.66 -8.39 12.22
CA GLU A 123 4.69 -9.03 13.06
C GLU A 123 5.90 -8.12 13.32
N ARG A 124 5.90 -6.88 12.82
CA ARG A 124 7.00 -5.91 13.00
C ARG A 124 7.01 -5.22 14.39
N ALA A 125 6.38 -5.83 15.40
CA ALA A 125 6.32 -5.31 16.77
C ALA A 125 7.58 -5.65 17.61
N GLY A 126 8.73 -5.82 16.98
CA GLY A 126 10.02 -5.99 17.64
C GLY A 126 10.81 -4.70 17.62
N THR A 127 10.73 -3.93 18.71
CA THR A 127 11.57 -2.76 19.00
C THR A 127 13.04 -3.19 19.09
N SER A 128 13.76 -3.08 17.97
CA SER A 128 15.23 -3.03 18.01
C SER A 128 15.64 -1.56 18.24
N PRO A 129 16.64 -1.29 19.10
CA PRO A 129 17.15 0.08 19.28
C PRO A 129 17.62 0.65 17.94
N PRO A 130 17.35 1.92 17.64
CA PRO A 130 17.85 2.54 16.43
C PRO A 130 19.37 2.54 16.47
N LEU A 131 20.00 1.91 15.47
CA LEU A 131 21.39 2.23 15.13
C LEU A 131 21.37 3.68 14.66
N VAL A 132 21.67 4.61 15.56
CA VAL A 132 21.87 6.02 15.22
C VAL A 132 23.07 6.09 14.29
N ARG A 133 22.77 6.12 12.99
CA ARG A 133 23.70 6.55 11.95
C ARG A 133 23.04 7.69 11.24
N ASP A 134 23.79 8.77 11.07
CA ASP A 134 23.44 9.77 10.08
C ASP A 134 23.30 9.04 8.73
N SER A 135 22.08 9.02 8.19
CA SER A 135 21.79 8.25 6.97
C SER A 135 20.94 9.06 6.00
N ASN A 136 21.27 8.89 4.72
CA ASN A 136 20.43 9.36 3.63
C ASN A 136 19.40 8.27 3.31
N HIS A 137 18.13 8.66 3.22
CA HIS A 137 17.02 7.75 2.98
C HIS A 137 16.47 7.92 1.57
N ALA A 138 16.22 6.80 0.90
CA ALA A 138 15.47 6.79 -0.36
C ALA A 138 13.99 7.16 -0.15
N HIS A 139 13.42 6.69 0.96
CA HIS A 139 12.03 6.87 1.36
C HIS A 139 11.93 7.11 2.87
N TYR A 140 10.89 7.82 3.31
CA TYR A 140 10.62 8.03 4.73
C TYR A 140 9.12 8.08 5.00
N MET A 141 8.69 7.31 6.00
CA MET A 141 7.30 7.27 6.42
C MET A 141 7.10 8.19 7.63
N PHE A 142 6.20 9.16 7.50
CA PHE A 142 5.85 10.10 8.57
C PHE A 142 4.32 10.17 8.70
N ASN A 143 3.79 9.92 9.90
CA ASN A 143 2.35 9.88 10.19
C ASN A 143 1.54 9.03 9.18
N GLY A 144 2.05 7.85 8.82
CA GLY A 144 1.40 6.94 7.86
C GLY A 144 1.50 7.34 6.39
N THR A 145 2.15 8.47 6.08
CA THR A 145 2.39 8.96 4.72
C THR A 145 3.83 8.66 4.29
N ASN A 146 4.01 8.10 3.10
CA ASN A 146 5.34 7.75 2.56
C ASN A 146 5.85 8.85 1.63
N PHE A 147 7.03 9.38 1.92
CA PHE A 147 7.73 10.38 1.11
C PHE A 147 8.94 9.75 0.44
N SER A 148 9.33 10.25 -0.74
CA SER A 148 10.46 9.70 -1.50
C SER A 148 11.33 10.82 -2.07
N CYS A 149 12.62 10.54 -2.27
CA CYS A 149 13.46 11.43 -3.06
C CYS A 149 13.05 11.39 -4.54
N ALA A 150 13.21 12.50 -5.27
CA ALA A 150 12.86 12.65 -6.68
C ALA A 150 13.55 11.62 -7.58
N LEU A 151 14.80 11.29 -7.26
CA LEU A 151 15.59 10.26 -7.94
C LEU A 151 14.96 8.86 -7.83
N MET A 152 14.20 8.60 -6.78
CA MET A 152 13.59 7.29 -6.53
C MET A 152 12.15 7.23 -7.05
N HIS A 153 11.35 8.26 -6.78
CA HIS A 153 9.96 8.30 -7.20
C HIS A 153 9.43 9.74 -7.26
N LEU A 154 9.27 10.28 -8.48
CA LEU A 154 8.85 11.65 -8.72
C LEU A 154 7.51 12.02 -8.06
N GLY A 155 6.48 11.15 -8.14
CA GLY A 155 5.17 11.46 -7.55
C GLY A 155 5.22 11.72 -6.04
N ASN A 156 5.85 10.82 -5.28
CA ASN A 156 6.04 10.93 -3.83
C ASN A 156 7.14 11.93 -3.41
N SER A 157 7.82 12.57 -4.36
CA SER A 157 8.76 13.66 -4.05
C SER A 157 8.12 15.04 -4.16
N LEU A 158 7.05 15.16 -4.95
CA LEU A 158 6.34 16.42 -5.16
C LEU A 158 5.45 16.73 -3.95
N VAL A 159 5.68 17.88 -3.34
CA VAL A 159 5.03 18.29 -2.09
C VAL A 159 4.68 19.77 -2.09
N LEU A 160 3.64 20.11 -1.33
CA LEU A 160 3.37 21.46 -0.86
C LEU A 160 3.83 21.56 0.59
N TYR A 161 4.59 22.61 0.92
CA TYR A 161 5.22 22.74 2.23
C TYR A 161 5.44 24.19 2.64
N TYR A 162 5.63 24.40 3.94
CA TYR A 162 5.99 25.70 4.50
C TYR A 162 7.52 25.83 4.55
N PRO A 163 8.14 26.82 3.88
CA PRO A 163 9.60 26.94 3.79
C PRO A 163 10.25 27.36 5.11
N SER A 164 9.48 27.99 6.01
CA SER A 164 9.90 28.33 7.36
C SER A 164 8.72 28.22 8.32
N THR A 165 8.98 28.14 9.63
CA THR A 165 7.93 28.06 10.67
C THR A 165 7.06 29.31 10.74
N SER A 166 7.54 30.42 10.17
CA SER A 166 6.83 31.69 10.13
C SER A 166 6.07 31.92 8.82
N ALA A 167 6.21 31.01 7.84
CA ALA A 167 5.54 31.15 6.55
C ALA A 167 4.04 30.87 6.69
N SER A 168 3.21 31.77 6.17
CA SER A 168 1.75 31.64 6.19
C SER A 168 1.19 30.83 5.03
N GLU A 169 1.92 30.76 3.91
CA GLU A 169 1.49 30.09 2.69
C GLU A 169 2.43 28.94 2.32
N PRO A 170 1.88 27.80 1.86
CA PRO A 170 2.68 26.71 1.36
C PRO A 170 3.18 27.01 -0.05
N ILE A 171 4.37 26.51 -0.39
CA ILE A 171 4.93 26.54 -1.74
C ILE A 171 5.11 25.13 -2.27
N ALA A 172 5.14 24.99 -3.60
CA ALA A 172 5.44 23.72 -4.25
C ALA A 172 6.95 23.45 -4.32
N GLY A 173 7.33 22.19 -4.20
CA GLY A 173 8.70 21.74 -4.44
C GLY A 173 8.83 20.24 -4.60
N SER A 174 10.06 19.78 -4.82
CA SER A 174 10.41 18.37 -4.95
C SER A 174 11.48 17.98 -3.94
N ILE A 175 11.25 16.91 -3.18
CA ILE A 175 12.21 16.36 -2.22
C ILE A 175 13.40 15.79 -2.99
N GLU A 176 14.56 16.40 -2.84
CA GLU A 176 15.81 15.94 -3.46
C GLU A 176 16.53 14.93 -2.57
N LYS A 177 16.51 15.15 -1.24
CA LYS A 177 17.18 14.29 -0.26
C LYS A 177 16.38 14.21 1.03
N ILE A 178 16.43 13.06 1.67
CA ILE A 178 15.94 12.84 3.03
C ILE A 178 17.12 12.45 3.90
N ILE A 179 17.35 13.20 4.97
CA ILE A 179 18.50 13.03 5.85
C ILE A 179 18.00 12.87 7.27
N SER A 180 18.39 11.79 7.93
CA SER A 180 18.21 11.65 9.38
C SER A 180 19.56 11.82 10.06
N ARG A 181 19.59 12.67 11.10
CA ARG A 181 20.74 12.87 11.99
C ARG A 181 20.26 12.71 13.43
N GLY A 182 20.71 11.65 14.11
CA GLY A 182 20.15 11.30 15.41
C GLY A 182 18.68 10.91 15.32
N ASP A 183 17.85 11.58 16.12
CA ASP A 183 16.39 11.47 16.16
C ASP A 183 15.68 12.45 15.20
N LYS A 184 16.43 13.35 14.56
CA LYS A 184 15.88 14.39 13.68
C LYS A 184 15.96 13.98 12.22
N THR A 185 14.83 14.04 11.53
CA THR A 185 14.75 13.87 10.08
C THR A 185 14.44 15.21 9.42
N SER A 186 15.09 15.50 8.31
CA SER A 186 14.86 16.71 7.51
C SER A 186 14.82 16.37 6.02
N PHE A 187 13.98 17.08 5.29
CA PHE A 187 13.85 16.98 3.84
C PHE A 187 14.54 18.18 3.21
N ILE A 188 15.43 17.92 2.25
CA ILE A 188 15.99 18.95 1.38
C ILE A 188 15.11 19.02 0.14
N ILE A 189 14.42 20.14 -0.04
CA ILE A 189 13.41 20.33 -1.07
C ILE A 189 13.89 21.41 -2.04
N ARG A 190 13.88 21.10 -3.33
CA ARG A 190 14.09 22.10 -4.37
C ARG A 190 12.77 22.78 -4.70
N CYS A 191 12.76 24.11 -4.62
CA CYS A 191 11.52 24.88 -4.77
C CYS A 191 11.11 24.93 -6.25
N GLN A 192 9.81 24.84 -6.51
CA GLN A 192 9.28 25.15 -7.83
C GLN A 192 9.48 26.64 -8.11
N ALA A 193 9.91 27.01 -9.31
CA ALA A 193 10.02 28.43 -9.64
C ALA A 193 8.62 29.05 -9.77
N PRO A 194 8.41 30.27 -9.25
CA PRO A 194 7.12 30.93 -9.34
C PRO A 194 6.74 31.18 -10.80
N LEU A 195 5.46 31.39 -11.05
CA LEU A 195 4.97 31.81 -12.37
C LEU A 195 5.68 33.10 -12.81
N PRO A 196 6.23 33.17 -14.05
CA PRO A 196 6.90 34.38 -14.52
C PRO A 196 5.99 35.61 -14.49
N THR A 197 6.58 36.77 -14.21
CA THR A 197 5.87 38.06 -14.15
C THR A 197 5.14 38.34 -15.45
N GLY A 198 3.86 38.71 -15.38
CA GLY A 198 3.01 39.01 -16.54
C GLY A 198 2.21 37.81 -17.08
N GLN A 199 2.39 36.61 -16.53
CA GLN A 199 1.56 35.46 -16.85
C GLN A 199 0.40 35.30 -15.84
N PHE A 200 -0.74 34.83 -16.33
CA PHE A 200 -1.95 34.62 -15.54
C PHE A 200 -2.10 33.15 -15.13
N ASP A 201 -2.61 32.91 -13.92
CA ASP A 201 -2.99 31.57 -13.44
C ASP A 201 -4.43 31.25 -13.84
N PRO A 202 -4.67 30.40 -14.88
CA PRO A 202 -6.02 30.07 -15.33
C PRO A 202 -6.82 29.25 -14.32
N PHE A 203 -6.17 28.66 -13.30
CA PHE A 203 -6.83 27.81 -12.31
C PHE A 203 -7.43 28.60 -11.14
N LEU A 204 -6.99 29.84 -10.94
CA LEU A 204 -7.46 30.71 -9.84
C LEU A 204 -9.00 30.88 -9.85
N ARG A 205 -9.62 30.90 -11.04
CA ARG A 205 -11.08 31.03 -11.19
C ARG A 205 -11.88 29.85 -10.62
N TYR A 206 -11.24 28.72 -10.35
CA TYR A 206 -11.88 27.51 -9.81
C TYR A 206 -11.66 27.35 -8.30
N TYR A 207 -10.95 28.27 -7.67
CA TYR A 207 -10.77 28.28 -6.23
C TYR A 207 -12.14 28.51 -5.51
N PRO A 208 -12.47 27.78 -4.43
CA PRO A 208 -11.66 26.79 -3.71
C PRO A 208 -11.85 25.33 -4.18
N TYR A 209 -12.69 25.08 -5.20
CA TYR A 209 -13.11 23.73 -5.60
C TYR A 209 -12.03 22.92 -6.30
N PHE A 210 -11.09 23.60 -6.97
CA PHE A 210 -9.95 22.97 -7.61
C PHE A 210 -8.66 23.62 -7.08
N PRO A 211 -8.00 23.01 -6.06
CA PRO A 211 -6.86 23.61 -5.36
C PRO A 211 -5.57 23.46 -6.18
N ALA A 212 -5.58 24.06 -7.37
CA ALA A 212 -4.48 24.06 -8.32
C ALA A 212 -3.93 25.47 -8.48
N GLN A 213 -2.61 25.56 -8.58
CA GLN A 213 -1.89 26.81 -8.76
C GLN A 213 -0.86 26.65 -9.87
N THR A 214 -0.68 27.70 -10.66
CA THR A 214 0.29 27.73 -11.75
C THR A 214 1.67 28.19 -11.26
N TYR A 215 2.68 27.48 -11.72
CA TYR A 215 4.10 27.72 -11.48
C TYR A 215 4.85 27.74 -12.81
N SER A 216 6.12 28.15 -12.80
CA SER A 216 7.00 27.91 -13.95
C SER A 216 7.27 26.41 -14.10
N THR A 217 7.56 25.93 -15.31
CA THR A 217 8.08 24.55 -15.51
C THR A 217 9.42 24.33 -14.79
N LYS A 218 10.21 25.39 -14.58
CA LYS A 218 11.56 25.29 -14.01
C LYS A 218 11.52 25.12 -12.47
N MET A 219 12.54 24.45 -11.96
CA MET A 219 12.86 24.43 -10.53
C MET A 219 13.85 25.55 -10.21
N GLN A 220 13.81 26.10 -8.99
CA GLN A 220 14.82 27.04 -8.51
C GLN A 220 16.14 26.31 -8.22
N ASN A 221 17.25 27.04 -8.25
CA ASN A 221 18.57 26.50 -7.88
C ASN A 221 18.76 26.41 -6.35
N THR A 222 17.89 27.07 -5.60
CA THR A 222 17.88 27.05 -4.13
C THR A 222 17.13 25.84 -3.60
N THR A 223 17.49 25.43 -2.39
CA THR A 223 16.83 24.34 -1.67
C THR A 223 16.53 24.74 -0.25
N ASP A 224 15.35 24.37 0.22
CA ASP A 224 14.94 24.54 1.61
C ASP A 224 15.19 23.24 2.39
N THR A 225 15.52 23.36 3.67
CA THR A 225 15.62 22.22 4.59
C THR A 225 14.52 22.31 5.61
N VAL A 226 13.57 21.38 5.56
CA VAL A 226 12.36 21.43 6.40
C VAL A 226 12.15 20.13 7.14
N HIS A 227 11.48 20.21 8.30
CA HIS A 227 11.04 19.03 9.04
C HIS A 227 9.79 18.42 8.36
N PRO A 228 9.59 17.08 8.37
CA PRO A 228 8.42 16.44 7.74
C PRO A 228 7.06 16.99 8.18
N SER A 229 6.95 17.53 9.40
CA SER A 229 5.71 18.17 9.88
C SER A 229 5.37 19.49 9.19
N MET A 230 6.30 20.07 8.43
CA MET A 230 6.09 21.29 7.64
C MET A 230 5.57 20.99 6.23
N ILE A 231 5.46 19.71 5.87
CA ILE A 231 4.80 19.29 4.63
C ILE A 231 3.29 19.35 4.85
N LEU A 232 2.61 20.15 4.04
CA LEU A 232 1.15 20.22 4.04
C LEU A 232 0.57 18.97 3.38
N SER A 233 1.09 18.60 2.20
CA SER A 233 0.55 17.50 1.41
C SER A 233 1.49 17.09 0.26
N HIS A 234 1.16 15.99 -0.39
CA HIS A 234 1.70 15.69 -1.72
C HIS A 234 1.07 16.59 -2.78
N GLY A 235 1.84 16.89 -3.83
CA GLY A 235 1.38 17.63 -5.00
C GLY A 235 1.39 16.75 -6.25
N ALA A 236 0.39 16.92 -7.13
CA ALA A 236 0.48 16.44 -8.50
C ALA A 236 0.92 17.59 -9.41
N ARG A 237 1.93 17.36 -10.25
CA ARG A 237 2.47 18.37 -11.17
C ARG A 237 2.22 17.95 -12.61
N PHE A 238 1.76 18.88 -13.44
CA PHE A 238 1.59 18.68 -14.87
C PHE A 238 2.05 19.91 -15.66
N GLU A 239 2.87 19.70 -16.69
CA GLU A 239 3.32 20.76 -17.59
C GLU A 239 2.29 20.91 -18.72
N PHE A 240 1.56 22.03 -18.73
CA PHE A 240 0.48 22.25 -19.70
C PHE A 240 0.83 23.28 -20.79
N SER A 241 1.98 23.94 -20.67
CA SER A 241 2.52 24.92 -21.61
C SER A 241 4.03 25.02 -21.40
N GLU A 242 4.77 25.50 -22.41
CA GLU A 242 6.25 25.50 -22.45
C GLU A 242 6.91 26.04 -21.16
N ASP A 243 6.38 27.14 -20.60
CA ASP A 243 6.90 27.76 -19.39
C ASP A 243 5.97 27.63 -18.17
N ARG A 244 4.86 26.88 -18.26
CA ARG A 244 3.89 26.74 -17.16
C ARG A 244 3.62 25.29 -16.77
N ALA A 245 3.75 25.04 -15.47
CA ALA A 245 3.29 23.84 -14.81
C ALA A 245 2.15 24.17 -13.85
N VAL A 246 1.16 23.28 -13.76
CA VAL A 246 0.16 23.34 -12.72
C VAL A 246 0.56 22.37 -11.61
N VAL A 247 0.39 22.81 -10.36
CA VAL A 247 0.54 21.96 -9.17
C VAL A 247 -0.81 21.89 -8.47
N LEU A 248 -1.32 20.68 -8.30
CA LEU A 248 -2.57 20.38 -7.61
C LEU A 248 -2.26 19.85 -6.20
N ASN A 249 -2.89 20.44 -5.19
CA ASN A 249 -2.85 19.95 -3.83
C ASN A 249 -3.67 18.64 -3.69
N LEU A 250 -3.03 17.57 -3.21
CA LEU A 250 -3.65 16.26 -3.02
C LEU A 250 -4.11 15.99 -1.57
N SER A 251 -4.11 17.00 -0.70
CA SER A 251 -4.73 16.87 0.64
C SER A 251 -6.19 16.47 0.49
N ARG A 252 -6.62 15.42 1.19
CA ARG A 252 -8.04 15.09 1.29
C ARG A 252 -8.70 16.18 2.14
N SER A 253 -9.70 16.85 1.57
CA SER A 253 -10.64 17.74 2.27
C SER A 253 -11.47 16.97 3.28
#